data_AF-A0AAD8B4K9-F1
#
_entry.id   AF-A0AAD8B4K9-F1
#
_cell.length_a   1.000
_cell.length_b   1.000
_cell.length_c   1.000
_cell.angle_alpha   90.00
_cell.angle_beta   90.00
_cell.angle_gamma   90.00
#
_symmetry.space_group_name_H-M   'P 1'
#
loop_
_entity.id
_entity.type
_entity.pdbx_description
1 polymer ?
#
loop_
_entity_poly.entity_id
_entity_poly.type
_entity_poly.pdbx_seq_one_letter_code
_entity_poly.pdbx_strand_id
1 'polypeptide(L)'
;ETNLDKAFQSRRGFLVETNLDKAFQSRRFFLVETNLDRAFPSHRGALVETNLDKAFPSRRCFLVETNLDRAFPSRRGALVKTNLDKAFPSRRGSLVETNLDKAFQSRCVALVETNLDKAFPSRRCFLVETNLDRAFPSRRGALVETNLDKAFQSRFVALVETNLDKAFPSRRGFLVETNLDKAFPSRRGALV
;
A
#
# COMPACT_ATOMS: atom_id res chain seq x y z
N GLU A 1 -21.15 -22.48 -14.74
CA GLU A 1 -20.83 -21.38 -13.81
C GLU A 1 -21.64 -21.59 -12.55
N THR A 2 -20.98 -21.89 -11.43
CA THR A 2 -21.65 -21.94 -10.13
C THR A 2 -21.60 -20.52 -9.56
N ASN A 3 -22.57 -19.69 -9.92
CA ASN A 3 -22.75 -18.39 -9.26
C ASN A 3 -23.25 -18.66 -7.84
N LEU A 4 -22.33 -18.73 -6.89
CA LEU A 4 -22.67 -18.78 -5.47
C LEU A 4 -22.78 -17.33 -5.00
N ASP A 5 -23.93 -16.93 -4.44
CA ASP A 5 -24.05 -15.59 -3.86
C ASP A 5 -23.07 -15.40 -2.69
N LYS A 6 -22.78 -16.47 -1.93
CA LYS A 6 -21.96 -16.42 -0.72
C LYS A 6 -21.24 -17.75 -0.44
N ALA A 7 -19.93 -17.72 -0.27
CA ALA A 7 -19.17 -18.83 0.29
C ALA A 7 -18.92 -18.62 1.80
N PHE A 8 -19.19 -19.63 2.62
CA PHE A 8 -18.91 -19.61 4.07
C PHE A 8 -18.00 -20.77 4.49
N GLN A 9 -16.84 -20.47 5.06
CA GLN A 9 -15.89 -21.48 5.56
C GLN A 9 -15.49 -21.23 7.02
N SER A 10 -15.75 -22.23 7.89
CA SER A 10 -15.62 -22.05 9.35
C SER A 10 -14.34 -22.62 9.99
N ARG A 11 -13.54 -23.44 9.30
CA ARG A 11 -12.34 -24.07 9.93
C ARG A 11 -11.11 -24.12 9.04
N ARG A 12 -11.17 -24.87 7.95
CA ARG A 12 -10.12 -25.01 6.94
C ARG A 12 -10.79 -25.30 5.62
N GLY A 13 -10.33 -24.68 4.55
CA GLY A 13 -10.82 -24.99 3.22
C GLY A 13 -9.91 -24.44 2.15
N PHE A 14 -9.98 -25.09 1.00
CA PHE A 14 -9.48 -24.63 -0.28
C PHE A 14 -10.72 -24.51 -1.16
N LEU A 15 -10.87 -23.39 -1.85
CA LEU A 15 -11.99 -23.16 -2.74
C LEU A 15 -11.47 -22.59 -4.05
N VAL A 16 -12.03 -23.08 -5.15
CA VAL A 16 -11.83 -22.52 -6.49
C VAL A 16 -13.22 -22.27 -7.03
N GLU A 17 -13.57 -21.00 -7.14
CA GLU A 17 -14.87 -20.57 -7.63
C GLU A 17 -14.71 -19.46 -8.66
N THR A 18 -15.81 -19.15 -9.32
CA THR A 18 -15.91 -18.09 -10.30
C THR A 18 -17.18 -17.31 -10.00
N ASN A 19 -17.05 -16.00 -9.82
CA ASN A 19 -18.16 -15.05 -9.63
C ASN A 19 -18.88 -15.20 -8.28
N LEU A 20 -18.15 -15.08 -7.17
CA LEU A 20 -18.72 -14.89 -5.84
C LEU A 20 -19.07 -13.43 -5.55
N ASP A 21 -20.26 -13.15 -5.01
CA ASP A 21 -20.51 -11.81 -4.42
C ASP A 21 -19.74 -11.68 -3.08
N LYS A 22 -19.78 -12.70 -2.21
CA LYS A 22 -19.11 -12.60 -0.89
C LYS A 22 -18.45 -13.89 -0.43
N ALA A 23 -17.23 -13.78 0.10
CA ALA A 23 -16.56 -14.87 0.82
C ALA A 23 -16.37 -14.55 2.32
N PHE A 24 -16.90 -15.40 3.20
CA PHE A 24 -16.79 -15.31 4.66
C PHE A 24 -15.96 -16.46 5.24
N GLN A 25 -14.81 -16.17 5.85
CA GLN A 25 -13.83 -17.19 6.22
C GLN A 25 -13.26 -17.01 7.63
N SER A 26 -13.53 -17.92 8.58
CA SER A 26 -13.23 -17.63 9.99
C SER A 26 -11.81 -17.99 10.46
N ARG A 27 -11.20 -19.09 9.98
CA ARG A 27 -9.96 -19.65 10.58
C ARG A 27 -8.75 -19.71 9.65
N ARG A 28 -8.73 -20.64 8.71
CA ARG A 28 -7.68 -20.77 7.68
C ARG A 28 -8.32 -21.06 6.34
N PHE A 29 -7.92 -20.36 5.30
CA PHE A 29 -8.44 -20.61 3.97
C PHE A 29 -7.37 -20.36 2.91
N PHE A 30 -7.58 -20.97 1.75
CA PHE A 30 -6.98 -20.58 0.49
C PHE A 30 -8.10 -20.47 -0.54
N LEU A 31 -8.22 -19.32 -1.21
CA LEU A 31 -9.26 -19.09 -2.21
C LEU A 31 -8.58 -18.67 -3.52
N VAL A 32 -9.01 -19.28 -4.61
CA VAL A 32 -8.73 -18.83 -5.98
C VAL A 32 -10.05 -18.44 -6.60
N GLU A 33 -10.15 -17.19 -7.03
CA GLU A 33 -11.36 -16.64 -7.64
C GLU A 33 -11.01 -15.80 -8.87
N THR A 34 -11.93 -15.68 -9.82
CA THR A 34 -11.81 -14.72 -10.91
C THR A 34 -12.43 -13.36 -10.56
N ASN A 35 -13.63 -13.35 -9.98
CA ASN A 35 -14.36 -12.13 -9.66
C ASN A 35 -15.06 -12.28 -8.30
N LEU A 36 -14.73 -11.40 -7.36
CA LEU A 36 -15.28 -11.39 -6.02
C LEU A 36 -15.59 -9.96 -5.59
N ASP A 37 -16.84 -9.67 -5.21
CA ASP A 37 -17.12 -8.30 -4.75
C ASP A 37 -16.44 -8.06 -3.38
N ARG A 38 -16.55 -9.02 -2.43
CA ARG A 38 -16.10 -8.78 -1.05
C ARG A 38 -15.52 -10.00 -0.33
N ALA A 39 -14.25 -9.88 0.08
CA ALA A 39 -13.57 -10.87 0.91
C ALA A 39 -13.57 -10.44 2.38
N PHE A 40 -14.19 -11.22 3.27
CA PHE A 40 -14.41 -10.91 4.69
C PHE A 40 -13.36 -11.51 5.66
N PRO A 41 -13.31 -11.04 6.92
CA PRO A 41 -12.20 -11.30 7.86
C PRO A 41 -11.87 -12.75 8.13
N SER A 42 -10.58 -13.08 8.11
CA SER A 42 -10.03 -14.35 8.58
C SER A 42 -8.94 -14.24 9.65
N HIS A 43 -8.73 -15.33 10.39
CA HIS A 43 -7.57 -15.46 11.27
C HIS A 43 -6.26 -15.63 10.50
N ARG A 44 -6.25 -16.45 9.44
CA ARG A 44 -5.19 -16.54 8.43
C ARG A 44 -5.80 -16.89 7.08
N GLY A 45 -5.28 -16.36 5.99
CA GLY A 45 -5.62 -16.88 4.67
C GLY A 45 -4.75 -16.33 3.56
N ALA A 46 -4.91 -16.94 2.40
CA ALA A 46 -4.36 -16.46 1.15
C ALA A 46 -5.47 -16.42 0.09
N LEU A 47 -5.50 -15.33 -0.67
CA LEU A 47 -6.44 -15.13 -1.77
C LEU A 47 -5.61 -14.83 -3.03
N VAL A 48 -5.93 -15.53 -4.11
CA VAL A 48 -5.41 -15.27 -5.45
C VAL A 48 -6.60 -14.95 -6.33
N GLU A 49 -6.60 -13.76 -6.90
CA GLU A 49 -7.77 -13.25 -7.60
C GLU A 49 -7.43 -12.35 -8.78
N THR A 50 -8.29 -12.30 -9.81
CA THR A 50 -8.13 -11.30 -10.88
C THR A 50 -8.79 -9.96 -10.55
N ASN A 51 -10.04 -9.93 -10.07
CA ASN A 51 -10.75 -8.69 -9.75
C ASN A 51 -11.49 -8.80 -8.40
N LEU A 52 -11.09 -7.99 -7.42
CA LEU A 52 -11.77 -7.85 -6.14
C LEU A 52 -12.19 -6.40 -5.92
N ASP A 53 -13.44 -6.13 -5.53
CA ASP A 53 -13.75 -4.74 -5.15
C ASP A 53 -13.16 -4.41 -3.78
N LYS A 54 -13.34 -5.30 -2.79
CA LYS A 54 -13.01 -4.98 -1.38
C LYS A 54 -12.44 -6.18 -0.62
N ALA A 55 -11.22 -5.98 -0.11
CA ALA A 55 -10.57 -6.90 0.83
C ALA A 55 -10.67 -6.37 2.27
N PHE A 56 -11.42 -7.04 3.16
CA PHE A 56 -11.67 -6.63 4.55
C PHE A 56 -10.61 -7.14 5.56
N PRO A 57 -10.52 -6.54 6.77
CA PRO A 57 -9.46 -6.79 7.75
C PRO A 57 -9.26 -8.27 8.12
N SER A 58 -8.05 -8.78 7.96
CA SER A 58 -7.63 -10.09 8.50
C SER A 58 -6.57 -9.94 9.60
N ARG A 59 -6.40 -10.98 10.44
CA ARG A 59 -5.26 -11.02 11.36
C ARG A 59 -3.94 -11.28 10.63
N ARG A 60 -3.96 -12.14 9.61
CA ARG A 60 -2.84 -12.43 8.71
C ARG A 60 -3.36 -12.76 7.32
N CYS A 61 -3.05 -11.96 6.30
CA CYS A 61 -3.39 -12.27 4.91
C CYS A 61 -2.18 -12.22 3.99
N PHE A 62 -2.27 -13.02 2.94
CA PHE A 62 -1.52 -12.83 1.71
C PHE A 62 -2.54 -12.65 0.58
N LEU A 63 -2.41 -11.61 -0.23
CA LEU A 63 -3.28 -11.35 -1.37
C LEU A 63 -2.41 -11.15 -2.60
N VAL A 64 -2.69 -11.91 -3.64
CA VAL A 64 -2.12 -11.71 -4.98
C VAL A 64 -3.26 -11.40 -5.90
N GLU A 65 -3.20 -10.24 -6.55
CA GLU A 65 -4.34 -9.80 -7.33
C GLU A 65 -4.01 -8.87 -8.49
N THR A 66 -4.76 -8.92 -9.58
CA THR A 66 -4.55 -7.98 -10.68
C THR A 66 -5.14 -6.61 -10.37
N ASN A 67 -6.43 -6.53 -10.03
CA ASN A 67 -7.14 -5.25 -9.85
C ASN A 67 -7.99 -5.23 -8.57
N LEU A 68 -7.56 -4.46 -7.57
CA LEU A 68 -8.34 -4.25 -6.33
C LEU A 68 -8.77 -2.80 -6.18
N ASP A 69 -10.06 -2.51 -5.97
CA ASP A 69 -10.43 -1.12 -5.67
C ASP A 69 -9.94 -0.71 -4.27
N ARG A 70 -10.20 -1.54 -3.24
CA ARG A 70 -9.92 -1.15 -1.84
C ARG A 70 -9.37 -2.28 -0.97
N ALA A 71 -8.17 -2.07 -0.43
CA ALA A 71 -7.58 -2.91 0.62
C ALA A 71 -7.78 -2.30 2.01
N PHE A 72 -8.54 -2.95 2.89
CA PHE A 72 -8.79 -2.52 4.27
C PHE A 72 -7.73 -3.01 5.28
N PRO A 73 -7.62 -2.35 6.46
CA PRO A 73 -6.50 -2.54 7.39
C PRO A 73 -6.36 -3.95 7.99
N SER A 74 -5.24 -4.64 7.75
CA SER A 74 -4.90 -5.92 8.41
C SER A 74 -3.93 -5.74 9.60
N ARG A 75 -3.89 -6.71 10.53
CA ARG A 75 -2.86 -6.69 11.59
C ARG A 75 -1.48 -7.04 11.05
N ARG A 76 -1.42 -7.99 10.11
CA ARG A 76 -0.25 -8.38 9.36
C ARG A 76 -0.70 -8.76 7.95
N GLY A 77 -0.13 -8.19 6.91
CA GLY A 77 -0.51 -8.52 5.54
C GLY A 77 0.64 -8.37 4.57
N ALA A 78 0.60 -9.14 3.51
CA ALA A 78 1.39 -8.89 2.31
C ALA A 78 0.43 -8.86 1.12
N LEU A 79 0.54 -7.82 0.31
CA LEU A 79 -0.28 -7.58 -0.87
C LEU A 79 0.67 -7.48 -2.06
N VAL A 80 0.39 -8.21 -3.13
CA VAL A 80 1.10 -8.11 -4.41
C VAL A 80 0.07 -7.84 -5.49
N LYS A 81 0.14 -6.68 -6.13
CA LYS A 81 -0.87 -6.27 -7.12
C LYS A 81 -0.34 -5.59 -8.37
N THR A 82 -1.16 -5.55 -9.41
CA THR A 82 -0.90 -4.70 -10.57
C THR A 82 -1.53 -3.32 -10.35
N ASN A 83 -2.82 -3.25 -10.03
CA ASN A 83 -3.54 -1.99 -9.81
C ASN A 83 -4.33 -2.00 -8.49
N LEU A 84 -4.24 -0.90 -7.75
CA LEU A 84 -5.01 -0.64 -6.54
C LEU A 84 -5.41 0.82 -6.50
N ASP A 85 -6.69 1.11 -6.31
CA ASP A 85 -7.08 2.51 -6.14
C ASP A 85 -6.66 3.01 -4.76
N LYS A 86 -6.98 2.24 -3.71
CA LYS A 86 -6.82 2.70 -2.31
C LYS A 86 -6.33 1.61 -1.36
N ALA A 87 -5.17 1.87 -0.76
CA ALA A 87 -4.63 1.08 0.35
C ALA A 87 -4.90 1.75 1.71
N PHE A 88 -5.56 1.05 2.63
CA PHE A 88 -5.91 1.53 3.98
C PHE A 88 -5.04 0.90 5.11
N PRO A 89 -4.99 1.49 6.31
CA PRO A 89 -3.84 1.35 7.22
C PRO A 89 -3.61 -0.02 7.89
N SER A 90 -2.65 -0.82 7.42
CA SER A 90 -2.22 -2.03 8.15
C SER A 90 -1.29 -1.72 9.33
N ARG A 91 -1.35 -2.50 10.43
CA ARG A 91 -0.43 -2.31 11.57
C ARG A 91 1.02 -2.67 11.24
N ARG A 92 1.18 -3.71 10.40
CA ARG A 92 2.43 -4.18 9.83
C ARG A 92 2.10 -4.80 8.48
N GLY A 93 2.77 -4.42 7.42
CA GLY A 93 2.59 -5.09 6.14
C GLY A 93 3.62 -4.69 5.10
N SER A 94 3.60 -5.45 4.01
CA SER A 94 4.30 -5.12 2.78
C SER A 94 3.30 -5.00 1.64
N LEU A 95 3.51 -4.03 0.77
CA LEU A 95 2.78 -3.87 -0.48
C LEU A 95 3.80 -3.83 -1.61
N VAL A 96 3.57 -4.63 -2.64
CA VAL A 96 4.33 -4.60 -3.89
C VAL A 96 3.32 -4.37 -4.99
N GLU A 97 3.47 -3.28 -5.73
CA GLU A 97 2.45 -2.87 -6.68
C GLU A 97 3.03 -2.16 -7.91
N THR A 98 2.33 -2.22 -9.04
CA THR A 98 2.69 -1.43 -10.22
C THR A 98 2.09 -0.03 -10.12
N ASN A 99 0.76 0.08 -9.97
CA ASN A 99 0.07 1.37 -9.89
C ASN A 99 -0.83 1.47 -8.66
N LEU A 100 -0.60 2.50 -7.84
CA LEU A 100 -1.45 2.84 -6.69
C LEU A 100 -1.89 4.32 -6.77
N ASP A 101 -3.18 4.61 -6.71
CA ASP A 101 -3.64 6.02 -6.65
C ASP A 101 -3.40 6.59 -5.24
N LYS A 102 -3.81 5.89 -4.18
CA LYS A 102 -3.69 6.43 -2.81
C LYS A 102 -3.24 5.41 -1.77
N ALA A 103 -2.10 5.71 -1.14
CA ALA A 103 -1.59 4.97 0.01
C ALA A 103 -1.89 5.69 1.34
N PHE A 104 -2.85 5.20 2.13
CA PHE A 104 -3.15 5.69 3.49
C PHE A 104 -2.40 4.87 4.55
N GLN A 105 -1.15 5.23 4.81
CA GLN A 105 -0.22 4.42 5.60
C GLN A 105 -0.43 4.53 7.12
N SER A 106 -0.11 3.45 7.88
CA SER A 106 -0.01 3.52 9.35
C SER A 106 1.32 3.04 9.93
N ARG A 107 1.30 2.30 11.03
CA ARG A 107 2.38 2.32 12.05
C ARG A 107 3.77 1.95 11.55
N CYS A 108 3.85 0.95 10.67
CA CYS A 108 5.08 0.37 10.11
C CYS A 108 4.73 -0.34 8.79
N VAL A 109 5.08 0.21 7.64
CA VAL A 109 4.85 -0.42 6.32
C VAL A 109 6.10 -0.27 5.46
N ALA A 110 6.41 -1.32 4.69
CA ALA A 110 7.36 -1.27 3.57
C ALA A 110 6.56 -1.37 2.27
N LEU A 111 6.79 -0.47 1.34
CA LEU A 111 6.06 -0.40 0.09
C LEU A 111 7.06 -0.26 -1.05
N VAL A 112 6.85 -1.05 -2.10
CA VAL A 112 7.65 -1.05 -3.32
C VAL A 112 6.69 -0.89 -4.49
N GLU A 113 6.72 0.26 -5.15
CA GLU A 113 5.78 0.62 -6.22
C GLU A 113 6.48 1.17 -7.46
N THR A 114 5.85 1.07 -8.63
CA THR A 114 6.37 1.76 -9.83
C THR A 114 5.79 3.16 -9.96
N ASN A 115 4.47 3.31 -9.77
CA ASN A 115 3.78 4.59 -9.82
C ASN A 115 2.84 4.73 -8.62
N LEU A 116 3.00 5.80 -7.85
CA LEU A 116 2.09 6.18 -6.77
C LEU A 116 1.64 7.63 -6.96
N ASP A 117 0.33 7.90 -6.98
CA ASP A 117 -0.12 9.29 -7.10
C ASP A 117 0.06 10.04 -5.76
N LYS A 118 -0.28 9.40 -4.63
CA LYS A 118 -0.30 10.06 -3.31
C LYS A 118 0.06 9.13 -2.16
N ALA A 119 1.16 9.45 -1.48
CA ALA A 119 1.57 8.81 -0.23
C ALA A 119 1.15 9.63 0.99
N PHE A 120 0.19 9.16 1.82
CA PHE A 120 -0.34 9.85 3.00
C PHE A 120 0.43 9.53 4.31
N PRO A 121 0.33 10.39 5.35
CA PRO A 121 1.13 10.34 6.59
C PRO A 121 1.18 8.98 7.30
N SER A 122 2.40 8.47 7.56
CA SER A 122 2.67 7.27 8.36
C SER A 122 3.41 7.60 9.67
N ARG A 123 3.42 6.66 10.65
CA ARG A 123 4.32 6.81 11.83
C ARG A 123 5.75 6.34 11.52
N ARG A 124 5.88 5.28 10.73
CA ARG A 124 7.14 4.70 10.22
C ARG A 124 6.87 4.09 8.84
N CYS A 125 7.54 4.57 7.81
CA CYS A 125 7.48 3.99 6.46
C CYS A 125 8.86 3.77 5.85
N PHE A 126 8.94 2.79 4.96
CA PHE A 126 10.00 2.62 3.99
C PHE A 126 9.34 2.56 2.61
N LEU A 127 9.69 3.48 1.72
CA LEU A 127 9.13 3.60 0.39
C LEU A 127 10.25 3.46 -0.64
N VAL A 128 10.03 2.61 -1.64
CA VAL A 128 10.89 2.51 -2.82
C VAL A 128 10.00 2.62 -4.04
N GLU A 129 10.16 3.70 -4.78
CA GLU A 129 9.27 4.03 -5.90
C GLU A 129 10.03 4.53 -7.13
N THR A 130 9.47 4.33 -8.32
CA THR A 130 10.02 4.93 -9.53
C THR A 130 9.47 6.35 -9.70
N ASN A 131 8.14 6.51 -9.67
CA ASN A 131 7.48 7.79 -9.80
C ASN A 131 6.46 8.01 -8.65
N LEU A 132 6.61 9.12 -7.95
CA LEU A 132 5.65 9.59 -6.96
C LEU A 132 5.20 11.02 -7.27
N ASP A 133 3.90 11.24 -7.37
CA ASP A 133 3.35 12.57 -7.60
C ASP A 133 3.43 13.45 -6.34
N ARG A 134 3.06 12.89 -5.18
CA ARG A 134 2.99 13.64 -3.91
C ARG A 134 3.31 12.78 -2.69
N ALA A 135 4.35 13.16 -1.98
CA ALA A 135 4.69 12.64 -0.65
C ALA A 135 4.18 13.57 0.47
N PHE A 136 3.29 13.09 1.35
CA PHE A 136 2.79 13.83 2.52
C PHE A 136 3.56 13.49 3.82
N PRO A 137 3.52 14.37 4.85
CA PRO A 137 4.46 14.29 5.98
C PRO A 137 4.26 13.06 6.90
N SER A 138 5.25 12.17 6.97
CA SER A 138 5.31 11.07 7.96
C SER A 138 5.80 11.53 9.36
N ARG A 139 5.97 10.68 10.37
CA ARG A 139 6.75 11.06 11.59
C ARG A 139 8.20 10.63 11.53
N ARG A 140 8.44 9.52 10.85
CA ARG A 140 9.74 8.90 10.62
C ARG A 140 9.62 8.09 9.34
N GLY A 141 10.58 8.18 8.43
CA GLY A 141 10.56 7.34 7.23
C GLY A 141 11.82 7.44 6.42
N ALA A 142 11.98 6.49 5.49
CA ALA A 142 12.96 6.56 4.41
C ALA A 142 12.23 6.38 3.08
N LEU A 143 12.61 7.17 2.09
CA LEU A 143 12.01 7.24 0.77
C LEU A 143 13.15 7.22 -0.25
N VAL A 144 13.08 6.29 -1.18
CA VAL A 144 14.06 6.13 -2.26
C VAL A 144 13.28 6.16 -3.57
N GLU A 145 13.48 7.22 -4.34
CA GLU A 145 12.68 7.48 -5.53
C GLU A 145 13.52 7.88 -6.74
N THR A 146 13.00 7.65 -7.94
CA THR A 146 13.63 8.19 -9.16
C THR A 146 13.09 9.59 -9.42
N ASN A 147 11.77 9.75 -9.52
CA ASN A 147 11.12 11.03 -9.78
C ASN A 147 10.06 11.33 -8.70
N LEU A 148 10.19 12.48 -8.04
CA LEU A 148 9.19 13.01 -7.11
C LEU A 148 8.76 14.42 -7.54
N ASP A 149 7.46 14.61 -7.75
CA ASP A 149 6.89 15.90 -8.12
C ASP A 149 6.87 16.87 -6.92
N LYS A 150 6.39 16.39 -5.76
CA LYS A 150 6.18 17.22 -4.57
C LYS A 150 6.46 16.48 -3.27
N ALA A 151 7.45 16.96 -2.53
CA ALA A 151 7.81 16.48 -1.20
C ALA A 151 7.29 17.42 -0.09
N PHE A 152 6.22 17.05 0.61
CA PHE A 152 5.74 17.75 1.81
C PHE A 152 6.39 17.16 3.07
N GLN A 153 7.61 17.61 3.39
CA GLN A 153 8.46 16.91 4.37
C GLN A 153 8.02 17.05 5.84
N SER A 154 8.55 16.15 6.67
CA SER A 154 8.13 15.94 8.06
C SER A 154 9.22 16.16 9.11
N ARG A 155 9.07 15.60 10.33
CA ARG A 155 9.99 15.77 11.45
C ARG A 155 11.30 14.97 11.36
N PHE A 156 11.34 13.82 10.66
CA PHE A 156 12.52 12.92 10.58
C PHE A 156 12.44 12.04 9.32
N VAL A 157 12.96 12.49 8.18
CA VAL A 157 12.93 11.71 6.92
C VAL A 157 14.31 11.66 6.30
N ALA A 158 14.69 10.49 5.76
CA ALA A 158 15.78 10.35 4.80
C ALA A 158 15.15 10.17 3.42
N LEU A 159 15.50 11.04 2.48
CA LEU A 159 15.00 11.02 1.11
C LEU A 159 16.20 10.93 0.17
N VAL A 160 16.15 9.97 -0.74
CA VAL A 160 17.15 9.76 -1.79
C VAL A 160 16.42 9.77 -3.12
N GLU A 161 16.64 10.80 -3.93
CA GLU A 161 15.95 11.00 -5.20
C GLU A 161 16.90 11.31 -6.34
N THR A 162 16.48 11.05 -7.58
CA THR A 162 17.23 11.55 -8.74
C THR A 162 16.68 12.90 -9.21
N ASN A 163 15.37 13.04 -9.34
CA ASN A 163 14.72 14.28 -9.77
C ASN A 163 13.61 14.67 -8.78
N LEU A 164 13.73 15.86 -8.19
CA LEU A 164 12.74 16.47 -7.31
C LEU A 164 12.29 17.83 -7.86
N ASP A 165 11.00 17.96 -8.16
CA ASP A 165 10.44 19.21 -8.67
C ASP A 165 10.29 20.26 -7.55
N LYS A 166 9.64 19.88 -6.44
CA LYS A 166 9.30 20.80 -5.34
C LYS A 166 9.55 20.19 -3.96
N ALA A 167 10.46 20.80 -3.21
CA ALA A 167 10.79 20.42 -1.83
C ALA A 167 10.25 21.43 -0.79
N PHE A 168 9.36 21.00 0.10
CA PHE A 168 8.85 21.80 1.22
C PHE A 168 9.61 21.50 2.54
N PRO A 169 9.71 22.47 3.46
CA PRO A 169 10.64 22.40 4.60
C PRO A 169 10.33 21.29 5.62
N SER A 170 11.36 20.52 6.01
CA SER A 170 11.35 19.63 7.17
C SER A 170 11.92 20.28 8.44
N ARG A 171 11.60 19.72 9.61
CA ARG A 171 12.23 20.15 10.88
C ARG A 171 13.60 19.50 11.13
N ARG A 172 13.75 18.23 10.73
CA ARG A 172 14.99 17.45 10.73
C ARG A 172 14.84 16.38 9.63
N GLY A 173 15.72 16.37 8.66
CA GLY A 173 15.69 15.44 7.56
C GLY A 173 16.99 15.51 6.77
N PHE A 174 17.24 14.49 5.98
CA PHE A 174 18.34 14.42 5.04
C PHE A 174 17.75 14.21 3.66
N LEU A 175 18.19 15.02 2.71
CA LEU A 175 17.80 14.98 1.31
C LEU A 175 19.10 14.75 0.53
N VAL A 176 19.13 13.69 -0.27
CA VAL A 176 20.16 13.47 -1.30
C VAL A 176 19.43 13.50 -2.62
N GLU A 177 19.81 14.42 -3.49
CA GLU A 177 19.22 14.53 -4.82
C GLU A 177 20.25 14.87 -5.88
N THR A 178 19.96 14.49 -7.12
CA THR A 178 20.80 14.91 -8.26
C THR A 178 20.29 16.16 -8.94
N ASN A 179 18.96 16.34 -9.05
CA ASN A 179 18.34 17.48 -9.71
C ASN A 179 17.16 18.01 -8.89
N LEU A 180 17.19 19.31 -8.57
CA LEU A 180 16.14 20.03 -7.84
C LEU A 180 15.71 21.28 -8.60
N ASP A 181 14.41 21.40 -8.94
CA ASP A 181 13.87 22.62 -9.56
C ASP A 181 13.61 23.72 -8.52
N LYS A 182 12.83 23.42 -7.46
CA LYS A 182 12.42 24.42 -6.45
C LYS A 182 12.51 23.91 -5.02
N ALA A 183 13.35 24.55 -4.20
CA ALA A 183 13.35 24.40 -2.75
C ALA A 183 12.72 25.58 -2.01
N PHE A 184 11.89 25.28 -1.01
CA PHE A 184 11.36 26.26 -0.07
C PHE A 184 12.19 26.28 1.23
N PRO A 185 12.58 27.46 1.76
CA PRO A 185 13.53 27.55 2.87
C PRO A 185 12.99 26.93 4.16
N SER A 186 13.82 26.10 4.82
CA SER A 186 13.59 25.55 6.15
C SER A 186 14.53 26.20 7.19
N ARG A 187 14.12 26.27 8.45
CA ARG A 187 14.94 26.86 9.53
C ARG A 187 16.18 26.02 9.91
N ARG A 188 16.35 24.78 9.41
CA ARG A 188 17.33 23.81 9.97
C ARG A 188 17.61 22.53 9.14
N GLY A 189 17.46 22.54 7.82
CA GLY A 189 17.79 21.39 6.96
C GLY A 189 19.16 21.54 6.30
N ALA A 190 19.92 20.45 6.18
CA ALA A 190 21.09 20.39 5.31
C ALA A 190 20.68 19.74 3.98
N LEU A 191 20.97 20.41 2.87
CA LEU A 191 20.90 19.86 1.52
C LEU A 191 22.30 19.33 1.19
N VAL A 192 22.40 18.09 0.69
CA VAL A 192 23.66 17.49 0.22
C VAL A 192 23.50 17.03 -1.20
#